data_AF-A0A6P0JYM8-F1
#
_entry.id   AF-A0A6P0JYM8-F1
#
_cell.length_a   1.000
_cell.length_b   1.000
_cell.length_c   1.000
_cell.angle_alpha   90.00
_cell.angle_beta   90.00
_cell.angle_gamma   90.00
#
_symmetry.space_group_name_H-M   'P 1'
#
loop_
_entity.id
_entity.type
_entity.pdbx_description
1 polymer ?
#
loop_
_entity_poly.entity_id
_entity_poly.type
_entity_poly.pdbx_seq_one_letter_code
_entity_poly.pdbx_strand_id
1 'polypeptide(L)'
;MMQDVKSWLSQWVGIGVVTPLVTLVVLGVRGLGLLQPWELGLYDLYLRLRPALPPDDRIVIVGINEADIRQYDTSILPDRVYAELIEKLQQMQPRVIGFDIYRDVSPNSEEQTLQKIFQDSDNLIGITKVIGNADTETVDAPEILREKGQIGANDVIAEADGRVRRGFLSINLPNRPEIPGFGVHLALRYLEAEGQLQPAKAPNAEEDWHLRPDDFPRFRSNTGGYVGAKAGGYQILINYRGGTEAFKQVSLTDILEDRVPPEWGRDRIILIGAVSESFNDLFLTPYSGGITRVPKPIPGVVIQAHLASQVLSTVLDGRPPLRTLPDPLEWLWTALWAGVGAGLTWKYRYGIEARSQKQGKWTKFATLSRIMIALAAVGTLVGSAYF
;
A
#
# COMPACT_ATOMS: atom_id res chain seq x y z
N MET A 1 3.65 -37.11 47.88
CA MET A 1 2.67 -36.01 48.08
C MET A 1 3.35 -34.65 48.29
N MET A 2 4.13 -34.42 49.34
CA MET A 2 4.70 -33.09 49.63
C MET A 2 5.83 -32.67 48.65
N GLN A 3 6.63 -33.63 48.15
CA GLN A 3 7.61 -33.39 47.09
C GLN A 3 6.95 -33.13 45.73
N ASP A 4 5.85 -33.82 45.42
CA ASP A 4 5.10 -33.64 44.18
C ASP A 4 4.46 -32.24 44.13
N VAL A 5 3.87 -31.79 45.25
CA VAL A 5 3.30 -30.44 45.39
C VAL A 5 4.38 -29.35 45.31
N LYS A 6 5.55 -29.55 45.92
CA LYS A 6 6.68 -28.60 45.84
C LYS A 6 7.26 -28.52 44.43
N SER A 7 7.35 -29.65 43.73
CA SER A 7 7.76 -29.69 42.33
C SER A 7 6.74 -28.95 41.46
N TRP A 8 5.45 -29.24 41.61
CA TRP A 8 4.36 -28.59 40.89
C TRP A 8 4.33 -27.07 41.11
N LEU A 9 4.45 -26.60 42.36
CA LEU A 9 4.54 -25.16 42.67
C LEU A 9 5.77 -24.49 42.04
N SER A 10 6.94 -25.14 42.12
CA SER A 10 8.16 -24.63 41.47
C SER A 10 8.03 -24.54 39.94
N GLN A 11 7.22 -25.41 39.33
CA GLN A 11 6.96 -25.40 37.90
C GLN A 11 6.14 -24.18 37.48
N TRP A 12 5.10 -23.84 38.23
CA TRP A 12 4.28 -22.64 37.97
C TRP A 12 5.03 -21.34 38.26
N VAL A 13 5.91 -21.31 39.25
CA VAL A 13 6.78 -20.15 39.53
C VAL A 13 7.73 -19.89 38.36
N GLY A 14 8.34 -20.94 37.78
CA GLY A 14 9.22 -20.81 36.62
C GLY A 14 8.51 -20.21 35.40
N ILE A 15 7.32 -20.72 35.06
CA ILE A 15 6.50 -20.19 33.95
C ILE A 15 6.06 -18.75 34.25
N GLY A 16 5.67 -18.46 35.49
CA GLY A 16 5.23 -17.13 35.94
C GLY A 16 6.31 -16.05 35.88
N VAL A 17 7.59 -16.41 36.00
CA VAL A 17 8.72 -15.47 35.85
C VAL A 17 9.20 -15.37 34.41
N VAL A 18 9.29 -16.49 33.70
CA VAL A 18 9.82 -16.53 32.31
C VAL A 18 8.90 -15.79 31.35
N THR A 19 7.59 -15.96 31.48
CA THR A 19 6.59 -15.34 30.58
C THR A 19 6.70 -13.81 30.53
N PRO A 20 6.63 -13.06 31.66
CA PRO A 20 6.76 -11.60 31.62
C PRO A 20 8.15 -11.15 31.19
N LEU A 21 9.21 -11.87 31.57
CA LEU A 21 10.58 -11.54 31.14
C LEU A 21 10.73 -11.63 29.62
N VAL A 22 10.29 -12.74 29.02
CA VAL A 22 10.34 -12.92 27.56
C VAL A 22 9.45 -11.89 26.86
N THR A 23 8.28 -11.60 27.41
CA THR A 23 7.37 -10.58 26.86
C THR A 23 8.04 -9.22 26.82
N LEU A 24 8.66 -8.79 27.93
CA LEU A 24 9.39 -7.52 28.00
C LEU A 24 10.57 -7.46 27.03
N VAL A 25 11.31 -8.55 26.88
CA VAL A 25 12.41 -8.63 25.92
C VAL A 25 11.89 -8.50 24.49
N VAL A 26 10.83 -9.23 24.13
CA VAL A 26 10.23 -9.15 22.77
C VAL A 26 9.71 -7.75 22.49
N LEU A 27 8.96 -7.15 23.42
CA LEU A 27 8.46 -5.78 23.27
C LEU A 27 9.59 -4.75 23.19
N GLY A 28 10.67 -4.93 23.96
CA GLY A 28 11.86 -4.07 23.90
C GLY A 28 12.58 -4.17 22.55
N VAL A 29 12.83 -5.39 22.06
CA VAL A 29 13.45 -5.62 20.74
C VAL A 29 12.56 -5.08 19.62
N ARG A 30 11.23 -5.25 19.73
CA ARG A 30 10.26 -4.68 18.79
C ARG A 30 10.27 -3.16 18.83
N GLY A 31 10.28 -2.53 20.01
CA GLY A 31 10.35 -1.08 20.16
C GLY A 31 11.63 -0.45 19.62
N LEU A 32 12.70 -1.24 19.46
CA LEU A 32 13.95 -0.83 18.77
C LEU A 32 13.90 -1.01 17.25
N GLY A 33 12.80 -1.53 16.68
CA GLY A 33 12.65 -1.77 15.25
C GLY A 33 13.38 -2.99 14.71
N LEU A 34 14.02 -3.81 15.56
CA LEU A 34 14.82 -4.95 15.13
C LEU A 34 13.98 -6.08 14.52
N LEU A 35 12.69 -6.14 14.84
CA LEU A 35 11.75 -7.11 14.26
C LEU A 35 11.04 -6.58 13.01
N GLN A 36 11.06 -5.27 12.75
CA GLN A 36 10.27 -4.62 11.70
C GLN A 36 10.40 -5.29 10.31
N PRO A 37 11.60 -5.66 9.81
CA PRO A 37 11.70 -6.33 8.50
C PRO A 37 10.91 -7.65 8.43
N TRP A 38 10.87 -8.40 9.52
CA TRP A 38 10.11 -9.65 9.62
C TRP A 38 8.62 -9.38 9.71
N GLU A 39 8.21 -8.36 10.46
CA GLU A 39 6.80 -7.96 10.59
C GLU A 39 6.24 -7.47 9.25
N LEU A 40 6.98 -6.64 8.54
CA LEU A 40 6.59 -6.18 7.20
C LEU A 40 6.65 -7.30 6.16
N GLY A 41 7.59 -8.23 6.26
CA GLY A 41 7.63 -9.42 5.39
C GLY A 41 6.42 -10.35 5.60
N LEU A 42 5.96 -10.49 6.85
CA LEU A 42 4.76 -11.26 7.18
C LEU A 42 3.48 -10.51 6.81
N TYR A 43 3.45 -9.18 6.91
CA TYR A 43 2.39 -8.36 6.32
C TYR A 43 2.29 -8.60 4.81
N ASP A 44 3.41 -8.58 4.07
CA ASP A 44 3.40 -8.83 2.63
C ASP A 44 2.93 -10.26 2.31
N LEU A 45 3.30 -11.24 3.15
CA LEU A 45 2.79 -12.61 3.02
C LEU A 45 1.28 -12.67 3.29
N TYR A 46 0.79 -11.99 4.34
CA TYR A 46 -0.64 -11.90 4.65
C TYR A 46 -1.40 -11.37 3.44
N LEU A 47 -0.97 -10.25 2.84
CA LEU A 47 -1.65 -9.68 1.69
C LEU A 47 -1.77 -10.67 0.52
N ARG A 48 -0.71 -11.43 0.25
CA ARG A 48 -0.65 -12.45 -0.83
C ARG A 48 -1.45 -13.72 -0.53
N LEU A 49 -1.63 -14.06 0.75
CA LEU A 49 -2.42 -15.23 1.16
C LEU A 49 -3.93 -14.96 1.20
N ARG A 50 -4.35 -13.69 1.12
CA ARG A 50 -5.77 -13.34 1.05
C ARG A 50 -6.38 -13.86 -0.26
N PRO A 51 -7.71 -14.13 -0.26
CA PRO A 51 -8.41 -14.51 -1.47
C PRO A 51 -8.16 -13.51 -2.60
N ALA A 52 -7.87 -14.03 -3.80
CA ALA A 52 -7.73 -13.21 -4.99
C ALA A 52 -9.04 -12.47 -5.26
N LEU A 53 -8.94 -11.17 -5.46
CA LEU A 53 -10.06 -10.33 -5.83
C LEU A 53 -10.09 -10.16 -7.36
N PRO A 54 -11.28 -10.06 -7.98
CA PRO A 54 -11.37 -9.83 -9.42
C PRO A 54 -10.75 -8.46 -9.79
N PRO A 55 -10.28 -8.30 -11.05
CA PRO A 55 -9.84 -6.99 -11.56
C PRO A 55 -10.90 -5.89 -11.37
N ASP A 56 -10.50 -4.61 -11.27
CA ASP A 56 -11.48 -3.51 -11.34
C ASP A 56 -11.84 -3.31 -12.79
N ASP A 57 -13.13 -3.43 -13.09
CA ASP A 57 -13.64 -2.94 -14.36
C ASP A 57 -13.94 -1.43 -14.32
N ARG A 58 -13.99 -0.80 -13.14
CA ARG A 58 -14.19 0.66 -12.98
C ARG A 58 -12.95 1.49 -13.35
N ILE A 59 -11.78 0.86 -13.43
CA ILE A 59 -10.50 1.54 -13.64
C ILE A 59 -9.75 0.84 -14.77
N VAL A 60 -9.34 1.61 -15.77
CA VAL A 60 -8.53 1.15 -16.89
C VAL A 60 -7.30 2.03 -17.05
N ILE A 61 -6.24 1.48 -17.63
CA ILE A 61 -4.96 2.18 -17.78
C ILE A 61 -4.59 2.22 -19.27
N VAL A 62 -4.23 3.41 -19.75
CA VAL A 62 -3.54 3.63 -21.02
C VAL A 62 -2.06 3.78 -20.71
N GLY A 63 -1.29 2.74 -21.03
CA GLY A 63 0.13 2.67 -20.73
C GLY A 63 0.99 3.19 -21.88
N ILE A 64 1.89 4.12 -21.59
CA ILE A 64 2.92 4.59 -22.51
C ILE A 64 4.12 3.66 -22.37
N ASN A 65 4.39 2.89 -23.40
CA ASN A 65 5.43 1.87 -23.42
C ASN A 65 6.60 2.25 -24.35
N GLU A 66 7.63 1.42 -24.37
CA GLU A 66 8.85 1.68 -25.16
C GLU A 66 8.60 1.65 -26.68
N ALA A 67 7.61 0.89 -27.16
CA ALA A 67 7.24 0.89 -28.56
C ALA A 67 6.61 2.24 -28.96
N ASP A 68 5.82 2.84 -28.08
CA ASP A 68 5.22 4.16 -28.31
C ASP A 68 6.32 5.24 -28.40
N ILE A 69 7.27 5.25 -27.46
CA ILE A 69 8.42 6.16 -27.46
C ILE A 69 9.24 6.03 -28.76
N ARG A 70 9.58 4.79 -29.14
CA ARG A 70 10.34 4.51 -30.37
C ARG A 70 9.59 4.90 -31.64
N GLN A 71 8.26 4.80 -31.66
CA GLN A 71 7.45 5.17 -32.81
C GLN A 71 7.56 6.67 -33.13
N TYR A 72 7.71 7.52 -32.10
CA TYR A 72 7.85 8.96 -32.29
C TYR A 72 9.32 9.44 -32.33
N ASP A 73 10.28 8.55 -32.11
CA ASP A 73 11.73 8.84 -32.06
C ASP A 73 12.08 9.98 -31.08
N THR A 74 11.42 9.99 -29.91
CA THR A 74 11.64 10.98 -28.85
C THR A 74 11.73 10.29 -27.50
N SER A 75 12.44 10.88 -26.53
CA SER A 75 12.43 10.39 -25.14
C SER A 75 11.19 10.84 -24.35
N ILE A 76 10.51 11.88 -24.84
CA ILE A 76 9.35 12.51 -24.22
C ILE A 76 8.35 12.81 -25.33
N LEU A 77 7.15 12.24 -25.27
CA LEU A 77 6.15 12.41 -26.32
C LEU A 77 5.77 13.89 -26.47
N PRO A 78 5.57 14.39 -27.71
CA PRO A 78 5.12 15.76 -27.93
C PRO A 78 3.72 16.02 -27.38
N ASP A 79 3.44 17.25 -26.95
CA ASP A 79 2.17 17.63 -26.32
C ASP A 79 0.94 17.42 -27.22
N ARG A 80 1.11 17.52 -28.55
CA ARG A 80 0.07 17.17 -29.54
C ARG A 80 -0.42 15.72 -29.44
N VAL A 81 0.46 14.79 -29.06
CA VAL A 81 0.12 13.35 -28.95
C VAL A 81 -0.74 13.13 -27.71
N TYR A 82 -0.41 13.81 -26.61
CA TYR A 82 -1.24 13.78 -25.40
C TYR A 82 -2.60 14.44 -25.62
N ALA A 83 -2.64 15.55 -26.35
CA ALA A 83 -3.89 16.22 -26.67
C ALA A 83 -4.80 15.30 -27.50
N GLU A 84 -4.29 14.71 -28.59
CA GLU A 84 -5.04 13.75 -29.43
C GLU A 84 -5.52 12.54 -28.62
N LEU A 85 -4.67 12.00 -27.76
CA LEU A 85 -5.03 10.90 -26.87
C LEU A 85 -6.21 11.28 -25.96
N ILE A 86 -6.11 12.43 -25.27
CA ILE A 86 -7.15 12.88 -24.35
C ILE A 86 -8.45 13.15 -25.10
N GLU A 87 -8.41 13.79 -26.28
CA GLU A 87 -9.59 14.02 -27.12
C GLU A 87 -10.30 12.71 -27.48
N LYS A 88 -9.55 11.68 -27.91
CA LYS A 88 -10.11 10.35 -28.20
C LYS A 88 -10.72 9.70 -26.97
N LEU A 89 -10.05 9.79 -25.83
CA LEU A 89 -10.58 9.25 -24.57
C LEU A 89 -11.84 9.98 -24.11
N GLN A 90 -11.93 11.30 -24.28
CA GLN A 90 -13.14 12.07 -23.95
C GLN A 90 -14.35 11.61 -24.77
N GLN A 91 -14.16 11.24 -26.04
CA GLN A 91 -15.24 10.71 -26.89
C GLN A 91 -15.83 9.40 -26.36
N MET A 92 -15.07 8.64 -25.56
CA MET A 92 -15.55 7.41 -24.90
C MET A 92 -16.45 7.70 -23.69
N GLN A 93 -16.58 8.98 -23.27
CA GLN A 93 -17.36 9.42 -22.12
C GLN A 93 -16.94 8.74 -20.79
N PRO A 94 -15.66 8.88 -20.36
CA PRO A 94 -15.22 8.41 -19.06
C PRO A 94 -15.79 9.26 -17.93
N ARG A 95 -15.85 8.70 -16.73
CA ARG A 95 -16.18 9.47 -15.52
C ARG A 95 -15.09 10.48 -15.21
N VAL A 96 -13.83 10.07 -15.33
CA VAL A 96 -12.66 10.90 -15.06
C VAL A 96 -11.43 10.32 -15.77
N ILE A 97 -10.57 11.21 -16.26
CA ILE A 97 -9.26 10.89 -16.84
C ILE A 97 -8.19 11.38 -15.87
N GLY A 98 -7.30 10.49 -15.46
CA GLY A 98 -6.09 10.84 -14.73
C GLY A 98 -4.89 10.91 -15.67
N PHE A 99 -4.19 12.03 -15.66
CA PHE A 99 -3.00 12.28 -16.47
C PHE A 99 -1.75 12.22 -15.60
N ASP A 100 -1.18 11.01 -15.47
CA ASP A 100 0.02 10.71 -14.68
C ASP A 100 1.31 10.98 -15.47
N ILE A 101 1.45 12.21 -15.96
CA ILE A 101 2.62 12.68 -16.71
C ILE A 101 3.01 14.05 -16.18
N TYR A 102 4.27 14.19 -15.75
CA TYR A 102 4.78 15.47 -15.27
C TYR A 102 4.94 16.44 -16.46
N ARG A 103 4.21 17.55 -16.35
CA ARG A 103 4.18 18.62 -17.34
C ARG A 103 4.12 19.96 -16.61
N ASP A 104 5.27 20.52 -16.28
CA ASP A 104 5.37 21.90 -15.80
C ASP A 104 5.38 22.85 -17.01
N VAL A 105 4.25 22.88 -17.72
CA VAL A 105 4.09 23.70 -18.93
C VAL A 105 3.63 25.08 -18.50
N SER A 106 4.49 26.08 -18.66
CA SER A 106 4.12 27.48 -18.47
C SER A 106 3.02 27.87 -19.47
N PRO A 107 2.02 28.69 -19.08
CA PRO A 107 1.00 29.21 -19.99
C PRO A 107 1.57 29.88 -21.27
N ASN A 108 2.84 30.33 -21.23
CA ASN A 108 3.51 30.98 -22.35
C ASN A 108 4.27 30.03 -23.30
N SER A 109 4.19 28.71 -23.11
CA SER A 109 4.81 27.75 -24.05
C SER A 109 4.16 27.85 -25.44
N GLU A 110 4.94 27.72 -26.51
CA GLU A 110 4.42 27.66 -27.89
C GLU A 110 3.48 26.46 -28.15
N GLU A 111 3.39 25.51 -27.21
CA GLU A 111 2.54 24.30 -27.27
C GLU A 111 1.09 24.55 -26.76
N GLN A 112 0.32 25.33 -27.52
CA GLN A 112 -1.07 25.72 -27.16
C GLN A 112 -2.08 24.55 -27.11
N THR A 113 -1.80 23.42 -27.75
CA THR A 113 -2.79 22.34 -27.93
C THR A 113 -3.14 21.65 -26.61
N LEU A 114 -2.16 21.27 -25.79
CA LEU A 114 -2.42 20.57 -24.54
C LEU A 114 -3.00 21.51 -23.47
N GLN A 115 -2.58 22.77 -23.45
CA GLN A 115 -3.17 23.79 -22.59
C GLN A 115 -4.67 23.97 -22.86
N LYS A 116 -5.08 23.97 -24.14
CA LYS A 116 -6.49 24.03 -24.51
C LYS A 116 -7.27 22.84 -23.97
N ILE A 117 -6.71 21.63 -24.06
CA ILE A 117 -7.32 20.43 -23.47
C ILE A 117 -7.49 20.57 -21.95
N PHE A 118 -6.50 21.14 -21.25
CA PHE A 118 -6.61 21.40 -19.81
C PHE A 118 -7.70 22.43 -19.48
N GLN A 119 -7.87 23.45 -20.32
CA GLN A 119 -8.93 24.45 -20.17
C GLN A 119 -10.31 23.82 -20.39
N ASP A 120 -10.48 23.09 -21.48
CA ASP A 120 -11.77 22.57 -21.97
C ASP A 120 -12.24 21.30 -21.22
N SER A 121 -11.35 20.59 -20.52
CA SER A 121 -11.69 19.33 -19.84
C SER A 121 -12.04 19.53 -18.36
N ASP A 122 -13.27 19.19 -17.97
CA ASP A 122 -13.72 19.28 -16.57
C ASP A 122 -13.53 17.97 -15.77
N ASN A 123 -13.39 16.85 -16.46
CA ASN A 123 -13.16 15.52 -15.89
C ASN A 123 -11.70 15.05 -16.03
N LEU A 124 -10.74 15.95 -16.24
CA LEU A 124 -9.32 15.64 -16.32
C LEU A 124 -8.63 16.04 -15.02
N ILE A 125 -7.81 15.17 -14.45
CA ILE A 125 -7.00 15.44 -13.26
C ILE A 125 -5.53 15.23 -13.61
N GLY A 126 -4.70 16.23 -13.35
CA GLY A 126 -3.25 16.16 -13.52
C GLY A 126 -2.51 15.82 -12.22
N ILE A 127 -1.20 15.63 -12.34
CA ILE A 127 -0.34 15.33 -11.20
C ILE A 127 0.52 16.52 -10.77
N THR A 128 0.87 16.54 -9.49
CA THR A 128 1.97 17.33 -8.91
C THR A 128 2.77 16.44 -7.97
N LYS A 129 4.06 16.74 -7.81
CA LYS A 129 4.91 16.14 -6.79
C LYS A 129 5.13 17.13 -5.66
N VAL A 130 4.52 16.86 -4.53
CA VAL A 130 4.39 17.82 -3.42
C VAL A 130 5.54 17.69 -2.43
N ILE A 131 6.02 16.47 -2.19
CA ILE A 131 7.07 16.19 -1.20
C ILE A 131 8.42 16.07 -1.91
N GLY A 132 9.27 17.05 -1.64
CA GLY A 132 10.70 17.00 -1.98
C GLY A 132 11.57 16.60 -0.78
N ASN A 133 12.75 16.07 -1.04
CA ASN A 133 13.81 15.84 -0.06
C ASN A 133 15.18 16.04 -0.75
N ALA A 134 16.29 15.73 -0.06
CA ALA A 134 17.64 15.93 -0.62
C ALA A 134 17.89 15.17 -1.94
N ASP A 135 17.14 14.09 -2.20
CA ASP A 135 17.28 13.20 -3.35
C ASP A 135 16.08 13.28 -4.32
N THR A 136 15.03 14.03 -3.99
CA THR A 136 13.81 14.13 -4.81
C THR A 136 13.30 15.56 -4.90
N GLU A 137 13.15 16.06 -6.13
CA GLU A 137 12.60 17.39 -6.39
C GLU A 137 11.07 17.39 -6.32
N THR A 138 10.50 18.55 -5.99
CA THR A 138 9.07 18.84 -6.19
C THR A 138 8.83 19.21 -7.64
N VAL A 139 7.67 18.83 -8.18
CA VAL A 139 7.29 19.16 -9.56
C VAL A 139 5.91 19.79 -9.52
N ASP A 140 5.84 21.02 -10.00
CA ASP A 140 4.61 21.77 -10.05
C ASP A 140 3.68 21.25 -11.16
N ALA A 141 2.37 21.33 -10.91
CA ALA A 141 1.36 21.02 -11.91
C ALA A 141 1.18 22.19 -12.90
N PRO A 142 0.60 21.92 -14.10
CA PRO A 142 0.13 22.98 -14.98
C PRO A 142 -0.77 23.98 -14.24
N GLU A 143 -0.52 25.28 -14.42
CA GLU A 143 -1.22 26.34 -13.70
C GLU A 143 -2.75 26.28 -13.91
N ILE A 144 -3.19 26.00 -15.14
CA ILE A 144 -4.61 25.85 -15.50
C ILE A 144 -5.29 24.75 -14.67
N LEU A 145 -4.66 23.59 -14.52
CA LEU A 145 -5.23 22.49 -13.73
C LEU A 145 -5.23 22.82 -12.24
N ARG A 146 -4.19 23.52 -11.75
CA ARG A 146 -4.11 23.97 -10.36
C ARG A 146 -5.25 24.95 -10.04
N GLU A 147 -5.50 25.93 -10.89
CA GLU A 147 -6.58 26.92 -10.73
C GLU A 147 -7.97 26.28 -10.75
N LYS A 148 -8.17 25.25 -11.58
CA LYS A 148 -9.43 24.47 -11.62
C LYS A 148 -9.57 23.49 -10.45
N GLY A 149 -8.57 23.38 -9.56
CA GLY A 149 -8.55 22.38 -8.50
C GLY A 149 -8.50 20.94 -9.03
N GLN A 150 -7.96 20.74 -10.23
CA GLN A 150 -7.91 19.47 -10.96
C GLN A 150 -6.52 18.81 -10.85
N ILE A 151 -5.93 18.84 -9.66
CA ILE A 151 -4.59 18.28 -9.42
C ILE A 151 -4.59 17.29 -8.27
N GLY A 152 -3.74 16.27 -8.36
CA GLY A 152 -3.53 15.31 -7.29
C GLY A 152 -2.04 15.06 -7.03
N ALA A 153 -1.70 14.79 -5.77
CA ALA A 153 -0.34 14.48 -5.37
C ALA A 153 0.06 13.07 -5.84
N ASN A 154 1.06 12.97 -6.70
CA ASN A 154 1.58 11.70 -7.22
C ASN A 154 2.74 11.15 -6.39
N ASP A 155 2.91 11.65 -5.17
CA ASP A 155 3.95 11.21 -4.25
C ASP A 155 3.76 9.73 -3.85
N VAL A 156 4.81 8.94 -4.11
CA VAL A 156 4.88 7.52 -3.74
C VAL A 156 5.85 7.35 -2.57
N ILE A 157 5.44 6.57 -1.56
CA ILE A 157 6.23 6.31 -0.36
C ILE A 157 6.96 4.97 -0.51
N ALA A 158 8.17 5.02 -1.10
CA ALA A 158 9.07 3.87 -1.10
C ALA A 158 9.71 3.69 0.28
N GLU A 159 9.73 2.46 0.77
CA GLU A 159 10.30 2.11 2.08
C GLU A 159 11.75 1.62 1.95
N ALA A 160 12.40 1.36 3.10
CA ALA A 160 13.81 0.98 3.14
C ALA A 160 14.12 -0.31 2.34
N ASP A 161 13.13 -1.18 2.13
CA ASP A 161 13.24 -2.38 1.32
C ASP A 161 12.75 -2.19 -0.13
N GLY A 162 12.53 -0.94 -0.55
CA GLY A 162 12.06 -0.54 -1.88
C GLY A 162 10.58 -0.79 -2.14
N ARG A 163 9.82 -1.33 -1.17
CA ARG A 163 8.39 -1.60 -1.34
C ARG A 163 7.53 -0.42 -0.97
N VAL A 164 6.43 -0.28 -1.69
CA VAL A 164 5.38 0.68 -1.40
C VAL A 164 4.27 -0.06 -0.68
N ARG A 165 4.02 0.31 0.57
CA ARG A 165 2.94 -0.26 1.41
C ARG A 165 1.95 0.81 1.87
N ARG A 166 2.31 2.08 1.70
CA ARG A 166 1.60 3.25 2.18
C ARG A 166 1.35 4.20 1.03
N GLY A 167 0.22 4.86 1.06
CA GLY A 167 -0.13 5.91 0.11
C GLY A 167 -0.77 7.10 0.82
N PHE A 168 -0.77 8.24 0.15
CA PHE A 168 -1.41 9.44 0.64
C PHE A 168 -2.88 9.44 0.27
N LEU A 169 -3.71 9.60 1.30
CA LEU A 169 -5.09 10.05 1.13
C LEU A 169 -5.10 11.54 0.80
N SER A 170 -4.28 12.31 1.54
CA SER A 170 -4.01 13.72 1.28
C SER A 170 -2.66 14.16 1.86
N ILE A 171 -2.15 15.25 1.32
CA ILE A 171 -0.92 15.91 1.77
C ILE A 171 -1.28 17.33 2.19
N ASN A 172 -0.94 17.67 3.42
CA ASN A 172 -1.07 19.01 3.96
C ASN A 172 0.32 19.57 4.27
N LEU A 173 0.74 20.61 3.55
CA LEU A 173 1.96 21.36 3.83
C LEU A 173 1.63 22.68 4.53
N PRO A 174 2.50 23.20 5.41
CA PRO A 174 2.31 24.51 5.99
C PRO A 174 2.13 25.57 4.89
N ASN A 175 1.09 26.41 5.03
CA ASN A 175 0.77 27.51 4.11
C ASN A 175 0.44 27.09 2.66
N ARG A 176 0.07 25.83 2.42
CA ARG A 176 -0.48 25.38 1.13
C ARG A 176 -1.83 24.69 1.34
N PRO A 177 -2.75 24.76 0.36
CA PRO A 177 -3.99 24.01 0.43
C PRO A 177 -3.70 22.51 0.54
N GLU A 178 -4.62 21.78 1.16
CA GLU A 178 -4.57 20.33 1.19
C GLU A 178 -4.71 19.78 -0.23
N ILE A 179 -3.81 18.89 -0.63
CA ILE A 179 -3.83 18.26 -1.95
C ILE A 179 -4.16 16.78 -1.75
N PRO A 180 -5.26 16.27 -2.33
CA PRO A 180 -5.56 14.84 -2.27
C PRO A 180 -4.49 14.02 -3.01
N GLY A 181 -4.24 12.79 -2.57
CA GLY A 181 -3.44 11.85 -3.35
C GLY A 181 -4.07 11.63 -4.73
N PHE A 182 -3.26 11.47 -5.77
CA PHE A 182 -3.75 11.46 -7.16
C PHE A 182 -4.79 10.37 -7.42
N GLY A 183 -4.52 9.11 -7.09
CA GLY A 183 -5.51 8.03 -7.19
C GLY A 183 -6.78 8.28 -6.36
N VAL A 184 -6.64 8.96 -5.22
CA VAL A 184 -7.77 9.29 -4.33
C VAL A 184 -8.64 10.38 -4.96
N HIS A 185 -8.04 11.42 -5.53
CA HIS A 185 -8.76 12.47 -6.24
C HIS A 185 -9.59 11.90 -7.41
N LEU A 186 -9.02 10.97 -8.18
CA LEU A 186 -9.76 10.28 -9.24
C LEU A 186 -10.97 9.51 -8.70
N ALA A 187 -10.81 8.80 -7.59
CA ALA A 187 -11.92 8.11 -6.96
C ALA A 187 -12.98 9.09 -6.43
N LEU A 188 -12.59 10.23 -5.85
CA LEU A 188 -13.53 11.25 -5.40
C LEU A 188 -14.37 11.80 -6.57
N ARG A 189 -13.74 12.14 -7.71
CA ARG A 189 -14.46 12.61 -8.91
C ARG A 189 -15.40 11.55 -9.48
N TYR A 190 -14.99 10.28 -9.45
CA TYR A 190 -15.85 9.17 -9.84
C TYR A 190 -17.07 9.06 -8.91
N LEU A 191 -16.86 9.09 -7.59
CA LEU A 191 -17.94 9.00 -6.60
C LEU A 191 -18.89 10.21 -6.65
N GLU A 192 -18.38 11.39 -6.99
CA GLU A 192 -19.17 12.59 -7.23
C GLU A 192 -20.15 12.38 -8.38
N ALA A 193 -19.65 11.85 -9.50
CA ALA A 193 -20.47 11.54 -10.67
C ALA A 193 -21.52 10.44 -10.41
N GLU A 194 -21.25 9.52 -9.48
CA GLU A 194 -22.20 8.49 -9.03
C GLU A 194 -23.17 8.99 -7.93
N GLY A 195 -22.99 10.21 -7.43
CA GLY A 195 -23.79 10.77 -6.33
C GLY A 195 -23.58 10.07 -4.98
N GLN A 196 -22.41 9.46 -4.77
CA GLN A 196 -22.08 8.64 -3.59
C GLN A 196 -21.15 9.37 -2.60
N LEU A 197 -20.71 10.59 -2.87
CA LEU A 197 -19.96 11.38 -1.91
C LEU A 197 -20.88 11.83 -0.76
N GLN A 198 -20.52 11.45 0.46
CA GLN A 198 -21.15 11.94 1.67
C GLN A 198 -20.23 12.98 2.33
N PRO A 199 -20.73 14.14 2.75
CA PRO A 199 -19.94 15.07 3.56
C PRO A 199 -19.57 14.39 4.89
N ALA A 200 -18.28 14.29 5.18
CA ALA A 200 -17.71 13.60 6.33
C ALA A 200 -16.46 14.33 6.85
N LYS A 201 -16.59 15.12 7.93
CA LYS A 201 -15.46 15.85 8.54
C LYS A 201 -14.29 14.93 8.92
N ALA A 202 -13.07 15.28 8.49
CA ALA A 202 -11.86 14.58 8.91
C ALA A 202 -11.52 14.95 10.37
N PRO A 203 -10.85 14.08 11.13
CA PRO A 203 -10.38 14.43 12.46
C PRO A 203 -9.27 15.48 12.32
N ASN A 204 -9.58 16.73 12.68
CA ASN A 204 -8.73 17.93 12.65
C ASN A 204 -8.63 18.69 11.31
N ALA A 205 -9.59 18.54 10.39
CA ALA A 205 -9.71 19.45 9.24
C ALA A 205 -10.71 20.58 9.54
N GLU A 206 -10.38 21.82 9.13
CA GLU A 206 -11.33 22.95 9.16
C GLU A 206 -12.39 22.86 8.05
N GLU A 207 -12.11 22.08 7.00
CA GLU A 207 -13.02 21.86 5.86
C GLU A 207 -13.73 20.48 5.90
N ASP A 208 -14.89 20.44 5.25
CA ASP A 208 -15.70 19.22 5.09
C ASP A 208 -14.97 18.23 4.19
N TRP A 209 -14.41 17.19 4.80
CA TRP A 209 -13.80 16.08 4.10
C TRP A 209 -14.91 15.16 3.52
N HIS A 210 -14.63 14.36 2.49
CA HIS A 210 -15.68 13.59 1.77
C HIS A 210 -15.67 12.07 2.03
N LEU A 211 -14.76 11.57 2.86
CA LEU A 211 -14.64 10.14 3.17
C LEU A 211 -14.72 9.90 4.68
N ARG A 212 -15.47 8.89 5.12
CA ARG A 212 -15.62 8.60 6.56
C ARG A 212 -14.26 8.17 7.15
N PRO A 213 -13.78 8.80 8.24
CA PRO A 213 -12.46 8.47 8.79
C PRO A 213 -12.29 7.00 9.21
N ASP A 214 -13.36 6.34 9.65
CA ASP A 214 -13.35 4.93 10.07
C ASP A 214 -13.13 3.95 8.89
N ASP A 215 -13.45 4.39 7.69
CA ASP A 215 -13.26 3.64 6.44
C ASP A 215 -11.82 3.74 5.92
N PHE A 216 -11.05 4.71 6.40
CA PHE A 216 -9.67 4.96 5.98
C PHE A 216 -8.77 5.23 7.20
N PRO A 217 -8.45 4.20 8.01
CA PRO A 217 -7.68 4.38 9.23
C PRO A 217 -6.34 5.07 8.97
N ARG A 218 -6.13 6.21 9.64
CA ARG A 218 -4.89 6.98 9.51
C ARG A 218 -3.69 6.18 9.98
N PHE A 219 -2.68 6.11 9.13
CA PHE A 219 -1.36 5.58 9.45
C PHE A 219 -0.64 6.49 10.44
N ARG A 220 -0.02 5.89 11.46
CA ARG A 220 0.78 6.53 12.49
C ARG A 220 2.19 5.93 12.49
N SER A 221 3.13 6.62 13.14
CA SER A 221 4.54 6.23 13.16
C SER A 221 4.81 4.79 13.61
N ASN A 222 3.94 4.24 14.46
CA ASN A 222 4.06 2.87 14.99
C ASN A 222 2.85 1.99 14.62
N THR A 223 2.19 2.24 13.49
CA THR A 223 1.05 1.40 13.05
C THR A 223 1.53 -0.02 12.76
N GLY A 224 1.02 -1.04 13.46
CA GLY A 224 1.40 -2.44 13.23
C GLY A 224 2.89 -2.70 13.45
N GLY A 225 3.56 -3.32 12.48
CA GLY A 225 5.01 -3.62 12.55
C GLY A 225 5.96 -2.44 12.32
N TYR A 226 5.46 -1.22 12.13
CA TYR A 226 6.31 -0.04 11.91
C TYR A 226 6.84 0.51 13.23
N VAL A 227 8.06 1.05 13.22
CA VAL A 227 8.65 1.74 14.36
C VAL A 227 9.24 3.07 13.91
N GLY A 228 8.74 4.17 14.45
CA GLY A 228 9.26 5.51 14.18
C GLY A 228 9.11 5.97 12.72
N ALA A 229 8.13 5.45 11.99
CA ALA A 229 7.91 5.81 10.59
C ALA A 229 7.47 7.27 10.44
N LYS A 230 7.92 7.94 9.38
CA LYS A 230 7.44 9.29 9.01
C LYS A 230 5.97 9.20 8.58
N ALA A 231 5.08 9.80 9.36
CA ALA A 231 3.62 9.74 9.20
C ALA A 231 2.98 11.13 8.95
N GLY A 232 3.69 12.01 8.21
CA GLY A 232 3.15 13.30 7.78
C GLY A 232 2.06 13.15 6.72
N GLY A 233 1.18 14.14 6.56
CA GLY A 233 -0.02 13.99 5.74
C GLY A 233 -1.08 13.06 6.34
N TYR A 234 -2.10 12.76 5.55
CA TYR A 234 -3.02 11.66 5.81
C TYR A 234 -2.56 10.45 5.01
N GLN A 235 -1.76 9.58 5.63
CA GLN A 235 -1.34 8.32 5.02
C GLN A 235 -2.27 7.18 5.41
N ILE A 236 -2.38 6.18 4.54
CA ILE A 236 -3.09 4.92 4.80
C ILE A 236 -2.23 3.72 4.34
N LEU A 237 -2.50 2.53 4.89
CA LEU A 237 -1.98 1.29 4.32
C LEU A 237 -2.74 0.98 3.03
N ILE A 238 -1.99 0.63 1.97
CA ILE A 238 -2.58 0.27 0.68
C ILE A 238 -3.10 -1.16 0.75
N ASN A 239 -4.41 -1.31 0.59
CA ASN A 239 -5.10 -2.59 0.53
C ASN A 239 -5.06 -3.18 -0.88
N TYR A 240 -3.85 -3.48 -1.34
CA TYR A 240 -3.57 -4.02 -2.67
C TYR A 240 -4.50 -5.19 -3.01
N ARG A 241 -5.00 -5.17 -4.25
CA ARG A 241 -5.90 -6.19 -4.79
C ARG A 241 -5.18 -7.30 -5.56
N GLY A 242 -3.94 -7.05 -5.97
CA GLY A 242 -3.15 -7.94 -6.81
C GLY A 242 -1.90 -7.20 -7.29
N GLY A 243 -1.28 -7.71 -8.35
CA GLY A 243 -0.27 -6.99 -9.12
C GLY A 243 -0.88 -6.20 -10.28
N THR A 244 -0.09 -6.01 -11.34
CA THR A 244 -0.47 -5.29 -12.56
C THR A 244 -1.72 -5.84 -13.24
N GLU A 245 -2.01 -7.13 -13.09
CA GLU A 245 -3.20 -7.80 -13.65
C GLU A 245 -4.53 -7.35 -13.03
N ALA A 246 -4.49 -6.58 -11.93
CA ALA A 246 -5.69 -6.07 -11.27
C ALA A 246 -6.46 -5.02 -12.09
N PHE A 247 -5.88 -4.52 -13.19
CA PHE A 247 -6.45 -3.48 -14.04
C PHE A 247 -6.22 -3.79 -15.52
N LYS A 248 -7.26 -3.55 -16.33
CA LYS A 248 -7.13 -3.66 -17.80
C LYS A 248 -6.22 -2.56 -18.32
N GLN A 249 -5.30 -2.95 -19.20
CA GLN A 249 -4.28 -2.09 -19.77
C GLN A 249 -4.28 -2.19 -21.29
N VAL A 250 -4.18 -1.04 -21.96
CA VAL A 250 -3.95 -0.93 -23.41
C VAL A 250 -2.82 0.06 -23.65
N SER A 251 -2.15 -0.01 -24.81
CA SER A 251 -1.11 0.97 -25.13
C SER A 251 -1.71 2.31 -25.55
N LEU A 252 -0.90 3.37 -25.48
CA LEU A 252 -1.24 4.67 -26.08
C LEU A 252 -1.57 4.51 -27.57
N THR A 253 -0.76 3.73 -28.30
CA THR A 253 -0.98 3.47 -29.72
C THR A 253 -2.29 2.74 -30.01
N ASP A 254 -2.71 1.81 -29.15
CA ASP A 254 -4.00 1.13 -29.35
C ASP A 254 -5.20 2.09 -29.27
N ILE A 255 -5.11 3.16 -28.47
CA ILE A 255 -6.13 4.22 -28.43
C ILE A 255 -6.03 5.12 -29.65
N LEU A 256 -4.83 5.58 -30.01
CA LEU A 256 -4.64 6.48 -31.15
C LEU A 256 -5.05 5.84 -32.48
N GLU A 257 -4.86 4.53 -32.61
CA GLU A 257 -5.24 3.77 -33.81
C GLU A 257 -6.64 3.16 -33.76
N ASP A 258 -7.48 3.53 -32.78
CA ASP A 258 -8.87 3.05 -32.65
C ASP A 258 -8.97 1.51 -32.59
N ARG A 259 -7.98 0.84 -31.99
CA ARG A 259 -7.93 -0.63 -31.85
C ARG A 259 -8.70 -1.15 -30.64
N VAL A 260 -9.28 -0.24 -29.86
CA VAL A 260 -10.01 -0.51 -28.63
C VAL A 260 -11.47 -0.12 -28.85
N PRO A 261 -12.44 -0.93 -28.38
CA PRO A 261 -13.84 -0.63 -28.65
C PRO A 261 -14.32 0.60 -27.84
N PRO A 262 -15.31 1.37 -28.33
CA PRO A 262 -15.72 2.64 -27.72
C PRO A 262 -16.20 2.53 -26.26
N GLU A 263 -16.75 1.39 -25.87
CA GLU A 263 -17.21 1.11 -24.50
C GLU A 263 -16.08 0.79 -23.51
N TRP A 264 -14.83 0.68 -23.98
CA TRP A 264 -13.70 0.33 -23.13
C TRP A 264 -13.44 1.35 -22.02
N GLY A 265 -13.56 2.65 -22.35
CA GLY A 265 -13.34 3.77 -21.43
C GLY A 265 -14.62 4.37 -20.82
N ARG A 266 -15.80 3.95 -21.29
CA ARG A 266 -17.09 4.52 -20.89
C ARG A 266 -17.39 4.28 -19.42
N ASP A 267 -17.83 5.32 -18.73
CA ASP A 267 -18.23 5.30 -17.30
C ASP A 267 -17.13 4.77 -16.37
N ARG A 268 -15.85 4.97 -16.73
CA ARG A 268 -14.69 4.50 -15.96
C ARG A 268 -13.73 5.63 -15.59
N ILE A 269 -12.85 5.32 -14.65
CA ILE A 269 -11.59 6.05 -14.44
C ILE A 269 -10.61 5.55 -15.51
N ILE A 270 -10.09 6.46 -16.34
CA ILE A 270 -9.01 6.17 -17.28
C ILE A 270 -7.72 6.79 -16.77
N LEU A 271 -6.71 5.98 -16.49
CA LEU A 271 -5.39 6.44 -16.05
C LEU A 271 -4.40 6.39 -17.22
N ILE A 272 -3.82 7.53 -17.58
CA ILE A 272 -2.76 7.64 -18.59
C ILE A 272 -1.44 7.73 -17.83
N GLY A 273 -0.48 6.85 -18.11
CA GLY A 273 0.81 6.89 -17.42
C GLY A 273 1.91 6.09 -18.10
N ALA A 274 3.14 6.35 -17.68
CA ALA A 274 4.31 5.59 -18.10
C ALA A 274 4.26 4.15 -17.58
N VAL A 275 4.53 3.17 -18.44
CA VAL A 275 4.62 1.75 -18.06
C VAL A 275 5.89 1.05 -18.57
N SER A 276 6.75 1.75 -19.32
CA SER A 276 8.05 1.20 -19.74
C SER A 276 9.07 1.23 -18.61
N GLU A 277 10.06 0.34 -18.70
CA GLU A 277 11.17 0.28 -17.75
C GLU A 277 12.09 1.52 -17.83
N SER A 278 12.07 2.24 -18.95
CA SER A 278 12.92 3.41 -19.21
C SER A 278 12.53 4.67 -18.43
N PHE A 279 11.27 4.80 -17.98
CA PHE A 279 10.81 5.97 -17.23
C PHE A 279 11.25 6.00 -15.76
N ASN A 280 11.93 4.96 -15.25
CA ASN A 280 12.35 4.82 -13.84
C ASN A 280 11.21 5.00 -12.80
N ASP A 281 9.95 4.82 -13.22
CA ASP A 281 8.76 4.92 -12.37
C ASP A 281 8.25 3.53 -11.96
N LEU A 282 9.18 2.67 -11.52
CA LEU A 282 8.93 1.28 -11.18
C LEU A 282 9.14 1.03 -9.70
N PHE A 283 8.14 0.43 -9.05
CA PHE A 283 8.14 0.21 -7.61
C PHE A 283 7.89 -1.24 -7.25
N LEU A 284 8.51 -1.70 -6.17
CA LEU A 284 8.14 -2.97 -5.57
C LEU A 284 6.88 -2.79 -4.72
N THR A 285 6.06 -3.82 -4.67
CA THR A 285 4.88 -3.91 -3.82
C THR A 285 4.89 -5.24 -3.06
N PRO A 286 3.95 -5.45 -2.11
CA PRO A 286 3.75 -6.75 -1.50
C PRO A 286 3.53 -7.90 -2.50
N TYR A 287 2.98 -7.60 -3.69
CA TYR A 287 2.74 -8.57 -4.77
C TYR A 287 3.91 -8.72 -5.75
N SER A 288 4.90 -7.82 -5.71
CA SER A 288 6.05 -7.88 -6.61
C SER A 288 6.93 -9.10 -6.40
N GLY A 289 6.84 -9.82 -5.28
CA GLY A 289 7.74 -10.94 -4.97
C GLY A 289 7.07 -12.22 -4.54
N GLY A 290 7.86 -13.30 -4.52
CA GLY A 290 7.57 -14.59 -3.90
C GLY A 290 8.81 -15.12 -3.20
N ILE A 291 8.69 -16.11 -2.32
CA ILE A 291 9.86 -16.73 -1.65
C ILE A 291 10.87 -17.27 -2.68
N THR A 292 10.41 -17.62 -3.88
CA THR A 292 11.20 -18.29 -4.93
C THR A 292 11.28 -17.53 -6.26
N ARG A 293 10.70 -16.34 -6.36
CA ARG A 293 10.60 -15.60 -7.65
C ARG A 293 11.40 -14.32 -7.61
N VAL A 294 12.01 -13.98 -8.74
CA VAL A 294 12.61 -12.66 -8.95
C VAL A 294 11.51 -11.60 -8.80
N PRO A 295 11.75 -10.55 -7.97
CA PRO A 295 10.75 -9.51 -7.82
C PRO A 295 10.44 -8.80 -9.14
N LYS A 296 9.16 -8.69 -9.48
CA LYS A 296 8.67 -7.93 -10.64
C LYS A 296 8.04 -6.62 -10.14
N PRO A 297 8.67 -5.45 -10.38
CA PRO A 297 8.08 -4.17 -10.01
C PRO A 297 6.84 -3.87 -10.86
N ILE A 298 6.05 -2.90 -10.42
CA ILE A 298 4.91 -2.37 -11.16
C ILE A 298 5.08 -0.86 -11.41
N PRO A 299 4.50 -0.31 -12.49
CA PRO A 299 4.50 1.14 -12.74
C PRO A 299 3.80 1.95 -11.64
N GLY A 300 4.26 3.19 -11.41
CA GLY A 300 3.66 4.11 -10.42
C GLY A 300 2.17 4.36 -10.68
N VAL A 301 1.78 4.51 -11.94
CA VAL A 301 0.36 4.64 -12.34
C VAL A 301 -0.52 3.48 -11.85
N VAL A 302 0.03 2.27 -11.72
CA VAL A 302 -0.70 1.10 -11.19
C VAL A 302 -0.90 1.22 -9.67
N ILE A 303 0.03 1.84 -8.95
CA ILE A 303 -0.16 2.14 -7.52
C ILE A 303 -1.29 3.17 -7.35
N GLN A 304 -1.35 4.19 -8.20
CA GLN A 304 -2.43 5.17 -8.19
C GLN A 304 -3.78 4.53 -8.52
N ALA A 305 -3.81 3.57 -9.47
CA ALA A 305 -4.99 2.75 -9.73
C ALA A 305 -5.42 1.93 -8.50
N HIS A 306 -4.48 1.39 -7.71
CA HIS A 306 -4.79 0.71 -6.46
C HIS A 306 -5.36 1.63 -5.39
N LEU A 307 -4.86 2.86 -5.26
CA LEU A 307 -5.43 3.84 -4.34
C LEU A 307 -6.85 4.22 -4.73
N ALA A 308 -7.09 4.49 -6.02
CA ALA A 308 -8.43 4.75 -6.53
C ALA A 308 -9.36 3.57 -6.27
N SER A 309 -8.92 2.36 -6.62
CA SER A 309 -9.67 1.12 -6.42
C SER A 309 -10.02 0.88 -4.95
N GLN A 310 -9.08 1.15 -4.04
CA GLN A 310 -9.31 1.02 -2.60
C GLN A 310 -10.42 1.97 -2.14
N VAL A 311 -10.38 3.24 -2.55
CA VAL A 311 -11.43 4.21 -2.19
C VAL A 311 -12.79 3.77 -2.74
N LEU A 312 -12.86 3.43 -4.03
CA LEU A 312 -14.11 2.96 -4.66
C LEU A 312 -14.64 1.68 -4.00
N SER A 313 -13.78 0.71 -3.73
CA SER A 313 -14.18 -0.56 -3.11
C SER A 313 -14.69 -0.36 -1.69
N THR A 314 -14.08 0.54 -0.93
CA THR A 314 -14.52 0.82 0.43
C THR A 314 -15.87 1.54 0.43
N VAL A 315 -16.05 2.55 -0.44
CA VAL A 315 -17.28 3.37 -0.46
C VAL A 315 -18.45 2.65 -1.13
N LEU A 316 -18.24 2.03 -2.29
CA LEU A 316 -19.30 1.42 -3.10
C LEU A 316 -19.57 -0.03 -2.71
N ASP A 317 -18.51 -0.80 -2.43
CA ASP A 317 -18.61 -2.24 -2.21
C ASP A 317 -18.56 -2.63 -0.72
N GLY A 318 -18.37 -1.65 0.18
CA GLY A 318 -18.24 -1.89 1.62
C GLY A 318 -16.99 -2.70 2.00
N ARG A 319 -15.94 -2.67 1.17
CA ARG A 319 -14.70 -3.42 1.43
C ARG A 319 -14.04 -2.89 2.70
N PRO A 320 -13.76 -3.75 3.70
CA PRO A 320 -13.17 -3.29 4.95
C PRO A 320 -11.75 -2.74 4.73
N PRO A 321 -11.37 -1.66 5.44
CA PRO A 321 -9.99 -1.19 5.42
C PRO A 321 -9.07 -2.18 6.11
N LEU A 322 -7.79 -2.11 5.75
CA LEU A 322 -6.73 -2.76 6.52
C LEU A 322 -6.62 -2.11 7.89
N ARG A 323 -6.75 -2.92 8.94
CA ARG A 323 -6.57 -2.48 10.32
C ARG A 323 -5.41 -3.22 10.96
N THR A 324 -4.84 -2.59 11.99
CA THR A 324 -3.85 -3.22 12.85
C THR A 324 -4.45 -3.50 14.23
N LEU A 325 -3.92 -4.50 14.93
CA LEU A 325 -4.24 -4.71 16.32
C LEU A 325 -3.86 -3.47 17.14
N PRO A 326 -4.72 -3.00 18.06
CA PRO A 326 -4.33 -1.99 19.05
C PRO A 326 -3.19 -2.48 19.94
N ASP A 327 -2.27 -1.59 20.31
CA ASP A 327 -1.06 -1.92 21.08
C ASP A 327 -1.34 -2.78 22.33
N PRO A 328 -2.38 -2.51 23.16
CA PRO A 328 -2.64 -3.35 24.33
C PRO A 328 -3.02 -4.79 23.97
N LEU A 329 -3.76 -4.99 22.88
CA LEU A 329 -4.11 -6.32 22.40
C LEU A 329 -2.87 -7.03 21.83
N GLU A 330 -1.97 -6.31 21.17
CA GLU A 330 -0.69 -6.87 20.74
C GLU A 330 0.21 -7.27 21.91
N TRP A 331 0.25 -6.48 23.00
CA TRP A 331 1.00 -6.83 24.20
C TRP A 331 0.44 -8.08 24.88
N LEU A 332 -0.90 -8.17 25.00
CA LEU A 332 -1.58 -9.36 25.50
C LEU A 332 -1.33 -10.58 24.61
N TRP A 333 -1.35 -10.40 23.29
CA TRP A 333 -1.04 -11.46 22.34
C TRP A 333 0.41 -11.94 22.47
N THR A 334 1.35 -11.00 22.64
CA THR A 334 2.76 -11.30 22.88
C THR A 334 2.93 -12.08 24.17
N ALA A 335 2.27 -11.64 25.25
CA ALA A 335 2.30 -12.31 26.55
C ALA A 335 1.68 -13.72 26.50
N LEU A 336 0.59 -13.89 25.75
CA LEU A 336 -0.07 -15.18 25.55
C LEU A 336 0.90 -16.19 24.91
N TRP A 337 1.56 -15.81 23.81
CA TRP A 337 2.50 -16.71 23.11
C TRP A 337 3.80 -16.92 23.89
N ALA A 338 4.29 -15.92 24.61
CA ALA A 338 5.38 -16.10 25.56
C ALA A 338 5.01 -17.14 26.63
N GLY A 339 3.77 -17.11 27.13
CA GLY A 339 3.24 -18.08 28.11
C GLY A 339 3.11 -19.49 27.53
N VAL A 340 2.57 -19.62 26.31
CA VAL A 340 2.50 -20.90 25.59
C VAL A 340 3.90 -21.48 25.38
N GLY A 341 4.85 -20.65 24.92
CA GLY A 341 6.24 -21.05 24.71
C GLY A 341 6.94 -21.48 26.00
N ALA A 342 6.74 -20.74 27.08
CA ALA A 342 7.25 -21.09 28.42
C ALA A 342 6.66 -22.43 28.88
N GLY A 343 5.34 -22.61 28.79
CA GLY A 343 4.66 -23.84 29.17
C GLY A 343 5.11 -25.07 28.37
N LEU A 344 5.28 -24.94 27.06
CA LEU A 344 5.77 -26.01 26.19
C LEU A 344 7.23 -26.40 26.53
N THR A 345 8.11 -25.40 26.66
CA THR A 345 9.51 -25.61 27.03
C THR A 345 9.62 -26.33 28.37
N TRP A 346 8.78 -25.92 29.32
CA TRP A 346 8.75 -26.47 30.66
C TRP A 346 8.25 -27.91 30.69
N LYS A 347 7.11 -28.21 30.04
CA LYS A 347 6.58 -29.58 29.88
C LYS A 347 7.61 -30.51 29.23
N TYR A 348 8.36 -30.01 28.25
CA TYR A 348 9.37 -30.79 27.54
C TYR A 348 10.63 -31.04 28.40
N ARG A 349 11.05 -30.07 29.22
CA ARG A 349 12.19 -30.22 30.14
C ARG A 349 11.95 -31.35 31.15
N TYR A 350 10.80 -31.37 31.82
CA TYR A 350 10.46 -32.40 32.80
C TYR A 350 10.13 -33.75 32.15
N GLY A 351 9.51 -33.74 30.95
CA GLY A 351 9.27 -34.97 30.18
C GLY A 351 10.56 -35.65 29.71
N ILE A 352 11.65 -34.89 29.51
CA ILE A 352 12.98 -35.41 29.17
C ILE A 352 13.71 -35.90 30.42
N GLU A 353 13.66 -35.21 31.56
CA GLU A 353 14.29 -35.70 32.80
C GLU A 353 13.74 -37.09 33.19
N ALA A 354 12.44 -37.33 32.98
CA ALA A 354 11.81 -38.64 33.17
C ALA A 354 12.24 -39.72 32.16
N ARG A 355 12.70 -39.35 30.94
CA ARG A 355 13.10 -40.29 29.86
C ARG A 355 14.62 -40.45 29.71
N SER A 356 15.40 -39.44 30.07
CA SER A 356 16.88 -39.41 30.03
C SER A 356 17.49 -40.40 31.01
N GLN A 357 16.77 -40.75 32.08
CA GLN A 357 17.17 -41.83 32.98
C GLN A 357 17.04 -43.23 32.36
N LYS A 358 16.47 -43.37 31.15
CA LYS A 358 16.20 -44.68 30.51
C LYS A 358 16.84 -44.93 29.15
N GLN A 359 17.35 -43.96 28.39
CA GLN A 359 17.96 -44.26 27.07
C GLN A 359 18.90 -43.17 26.56
N GLY A 360 20.21 -43.45 26.58
CA GLY A 360 21.23 -42.64 25.91
C GLY A 360 21.30 -42.95 24.41
N LYS A 361 21.03 -41.93 23.58
CA LYS A 361 21.53 -41.69 22.19
C LYS A 361 20.63 -40.80 21.31
N TRP A 362 19.39 -40.48 21.73
CA TRP A 362 18.43 -39.71 20.90
C TRP A 362 18.52 -38.18 21.03
N THR A 363 19.54 -37.63 21.69
CA THR A 363 19.62 -36.21 22.06
C THR A 363 19.77 -35.23 20.89
N LYS A 364 20.19 -35.66 19.69
CA LYS A 364 20.41 -34.76 18.54
C LYS A 364 19.14 -34.43 17.75
N PHE A 365 18.20 -35.36 17.59
CA PHE A 365 16.92 -35.11 16.89
C PHE A 365 15.99 -34.19 17.70
N ALA A 366 16.07 -34.26 19.03
CA ALA A 366 15.32 -33.40 19.94
C ALA A 366 15.74 -31.92 19.83
N THR A 367 16.93 -31.60 19.33
CA THR A 367 17.42 -30.22 19.20
C THR A 367 16.87 -29.53 17.94
N LEU A 368 16.66 -30.27 16.85
CA LEU A 368 16.02 -29.72 15.64
C LEU A 368 14.53 -29.44 15.87
N SER A 369 13.82 -30.33 16.59
CA SER A 369 12.42 -30.10 16.95
C SER A 369 12.26 -28.91 17.91
N ARG A 370 13.26 -28.63 18.77
CA ARG A 370 13.30 -27.43 19.65
C ARG A 370 13.33 -26.13 18.86
N ILE A 371 14.09 -26.09 17.76
CA ILE A 371 14.19 -24.91 16.89
C ILE A 371 12.91 -24.75 16.07
N MET A 372 12.35 -25.85 15.55
CA MET A 372 11.12 -25.82 14.74
C MET A 372 9.87 -25.39 15.53
N ILE A 373 9.71 -25.84 16.78
CA ILE A 373 8.57 -25.42 17.63
C ILE A 373 8.70 -23.95 18.05
N ALA A 374 9.92 -23.49 18.35
CA ALA A 374 10.18 -22.09 18.64
C ALA A 374 9.94 -21.19 17.41
N LEU A 375 10.38 -21.63 16.22
CA LEU A 375 10.13 -20.92 14.95
C LEU A 375 8.63 -20.90 14.57
N ALA A 376 7.91 -21.99 14.81
CA ALA A 376 6.46 -22.05 14.56
C ALA A 376 5.69 -21.07 15.46
N ALA A 377 6.09 -20.95 16.74
CA ALA A 377 5.48 -19.99 17.68
C ALA A 377 5.79 -18.52 17.30
N VAL A 378 6.99 -18.23 16.80
CA VAL A 378 7.39 -16.89 16.31
C VAL A 378 6.66 -16.51 15.02
N GLY A 379 6.41 -17.47 14.11
CA GLY A 379 5.63 -17.25 12.89
C GLY A 379 4.17 -16.86 13.15
N THR A 380 3.54 -17.41 14.20
CA THR A 380 2.19 -17.04 14.64
C THR A 380 2.10 -15.71 15.40
N LEU A 381 3.22 -15.22 15.94
CA LEU A 381 3.27 -13.98 16.74
C LEU A 381 3.12 -12.71 15.89
N VAL A 382 3.51 -12.77 14.61
CA VAL A 382 3.75 -11.57 13.79
C VAL A 382 2.78 -11.45 12.60
N GLY A 383 2.19 -12.55 12.13
CA GLY A 383 1.22 -12.52 11.03
C GLY A 383 -0.21 -12.09 11.40
N SER A 384 -0.57 -12.07 12.70
CA SER A 384 -1.94 -11.84 13.17
C SER A 384 -2.25 -10.38 13.54
N ALA A 385 -1.32 -9.45 13.32
CA ALA A 385 -1.50 -8.05 13.66
C ALA A 385 -2.33 -7.26 12.63
N TYR A 386 -2.62 -7.84 11.46
CA TYR A 386 -3.32 -7.18 10.37
C TYR A 386 -4.63 -7.92 10.05
N PHE A 387 -5.73 -7.19 9.89
CA PHE A 387 -7.04 -7.74 9.50
C PHE A 387 -7.75 -6.84 8.51
#